data_AF-A0A832J9A9-F1
#
_entry.id   AF-A0A832J9A9-F1
#
_cell.length_a   1.000
_cell.length_b   1.000
_cell.length_c   1.000
_cell.angle_alpha   90.00
_cell.angle_beta   90.00
_cell.angle_gamma   90.00
#
_symmetry.space_group_name_H-M   'P 1'
#
loop_
_entity.id
_entity.type
_entity.pdbx_description
1 polymer ?
#
loop_
_entity_poly.entity_id
_entity_poly.type
_entity_poly.pdbx_seq_one_letter_code
_entity_poly.pdbx_strand_id
1 'polypeptide(L)'
;MGSRRLAGGAAFILGNSLVLFFFDHRDTPPRTELEGVLYLGNVLLHLVLGLLAFWPFFLLLKAFLRRWRGGPFRGELRLVGGLALASLAVCLGTGLYLLLVGNLRPQRPFLWAHMATAALSLALGTLYAGLWVRRQASSPQDDGLWVWRWGRWATVLALALPLLFLGLKGGVKTSANTIENPRWPPESAWEEGDGKEGPFFPSSIQAKHKGFFPPEYFTDSASCGKSGCHPDIYRQWFASAHRFSSFNNQWYRKSVEYMQEVAGTRPTKWCGGCHDPAVLLTEMPGTGRSRMDFPIKDQVWPPKAFPTSHAGLGCASCHSIVQVKSTMGQADFILDFPPLHRYAVSANPLLRAAHDFLIRRAPEPHKKTFLKPFHTEAEQVSKFCSACHKVHLDKPVNHFRWLRGFNEYDSWQASGVSGYGAQSFYYPRNPRTGQPAFKTCVDCHMPPEPSRDAGALPGENGSWVHSHRFLAANTALPFSHGWDGKQWTGGSEELLTKTDANNYMEQFARTVGFLRG
;
A
#
# COMPACT_ATOMS: atom_id res chain seq x y z
N MET A 1 5.91 0.32 48.23
CA MET A 1 6.68 0.58 46.98
C MET A 1 6.23 -0.23 45.75
N GLY A 2 5.77 -1.48 45.88
CA GLY A 2 5.44 -2.32 44.71
C GLY A 2 4.22 -1.89 43.86
N SER A 3 3.13 -1.43 44.49
CA SER A 3 1.89 -1.07 43.79
C SER A 3 2.00 0.18 42.90
N ARG A 4 2.68 1.23 43.38
CA ARG A 4 2.92 2.46 42.59
C ARG A 4 3.81 2.19 41.36
N ARG A 5 4.81 1.30 41.46
CA ARG A 5 5.66 0.91 40.33
C ARG A 5 4.89 0.11 39.27
N LEU A 6 4.02 -0.82 39.69
CA LEU A 6 3.15 -1.56 38.78
C LEU A 6 2.16 -0.64 38.06
N ALA A 7 1.55 0.31 38.78
CA ALA A 7 0.65 1.30 38.19
C ALA A 7 1.35 2.22 37.18
N GLY A 8 2.58 2.67 37.50
CA GLY A 8 3.40 3.47 36.58
C GLY A 8 3.78 2.69 35.31
N GLY A 9 4.18 1.43 35.45
CA GLY A 9 4.46 0.57 34.29
C GLY A 9 3.23 0.32 33.41
N ALA A 10 2.07 0.08 34.02
CA ALA A 10 0.80 -0.06 33.30
C ALA A 10 0.41 1.23 32.56
N ALA A 11 0.55 2.40 33.19
CA ALA A 11 0.29 3.68 32.53
C ALA A 11 1.23 3.93 31.34
N PHE A 12 2.51 3.52 31.46
CA PHE A 12 3.49 3.70 30.40
C PHE A 12 3.20 2.84 29.16
N ILE A 13 2.92 1.54 29.33
CA ILE A 13 2.53 0.67 28.21
C ILE A 13 1.22 1.16 27.57
N LEU A 14 0.25 1.63 28.36
CA LEU A 14 -1.00 2.19 27.83
C LEU A 14 -0.78 3.46 27.00
N GLY A 15 0.05 4.38 27.49
CA GLY A 15 0.40 5.60 26.74
C GLY A 15 1.07 5.26 25.41
N ASN A 16 2.01 4.31 25.42
CA ASN A 16 2.64 3.82 24.20
C ASN A 16 1.64 3.11 23.25
N SER A 17 0.71 2.30 23.77
CA SER A 17 -0.38 1.69 22.97
C SER A 17 -1.28 2.74 22.31
N LEU A 18 -1.62 3.82 23.02
CA LEU A 18 -2.44 4.90 22.47
C LEU A 18 -1.72 5.62 21.34
N VAL A 19 -0.42 5.89 21.48
CA VAL A 19 0.39 6.48 20.40
C VAL A 19 0.32 5.57 19.17
N LEU A 20 0.59 4.27 19.31
CA LEU A 20 0.50 3.32 18.19
C LEU A 20 -0.90 3.30 17.57
N PHE A 21 -1.96 3.28 18.39
CA PHE A 21 -3.33 3.32 17.91
C PHE A 21 -3.59 4.55 17.02
N PHE A 22 -3.20 5.75 17.44
CA PHE A 22 -3.42 6.96 16.64
C PHE A 22 -2.60 6.95 15.34
N PHE A 23 -1.34 6.52 15.38
CA PHE A 23 -0.51 6.38 14.18
C PHE A 23 -1.05 5.34 13.19
N ASP A 24 -1.61 4.24 13.68
CA ASP A 24 -2.20 3.19 12.85
C ASP A 24 -3.58 3.58 12.31
N HIS A 25 -4.25 4.57 12.89
CA HIS A 25 -5.58 5.00 12.46
C HIS A 25 -5.62 6.36 11.76
N ARG A 26 -4.54 7.16 11.71
CA ARG A 26 -4.48 8.35 10.85
C ARG A 26 -4.51 8.01 9.35
N ASP A 27 -5.01 8.91 8.51
CA ASP A 27 -5.12 8.67 7.06
C ASP A 27 -3.76 8.74 6.35
N THR A 28 -2.88 9.61 6.82
CA THR A 28 -1.55 9.78 6.25
C THR A 28 -0.52 8.96 7.03
N PRO A 29 0.27 8.09 6.36
CA PRO A 29 1.38 7.38 7.00
C PRO A 29 2.54 8.35 7.31
N PRO A 30 3.57 7.92 8.06
CA PRO A 30 4.77 8.73 8.31
C PRO A 30 5.38 9.23 7.01
N ARG A 31 5.50 10.56 6.87
CA ARG A 31 6.05 11.20 5.66
C ARG A 31 7.46 11.75 5.84
N THR A 32 7.90 11.93 7.08
CA THR A 32 9.26 12.39 7.40
C THR A 32 10.07 11.26 8.03
N GLU A 33 11.40 11.37 7.96
CA GLU A 33 12.30 10.43 8.63
C GLU A 33 12.07 10.39 10.13
N LEU A 34 11.90 11.56 10.75
CA LEU A 34 11.65 11.68 12.18
C LEU A 34 10.36 10.96 12.57
N GLU A 35 9.26 11.18 11.85
CA GLU A 35 8.00 10.47 12.11
C GLU A 35 8.15 8.96 11.95
N GLY A 36 8.86 8.51 10.91
CA GLY A 36 9.10 7.09 10.68
C GLY A 36 9.90 6.44 11.80
N VAL A 37 11.00 7.08 12.23
CA VAL A 37 11.85 6.60 13.33
C VAL A 37 11.10 6.62 14.66
N LEU A 38 10.34 7.68 14.96
CA LEU A 38 9.55 7.76 16.18
C LEU A 38 8.46 6.68 16.23
N TYR A 39 7.81 6.39 15.10
CA TYR A 39 6.84 5.31 15.01
C TYR A 39 7.50 3.94 15.26
N LEU A 40 8.57 3.62 14.53
CA LEU A 40 9.28 2.35 14.67
C LEU A 40 9.87 2.17 16.08
N GLY A 41 10.35 3.26 16.68
CA GLY A 41 10.80 3.28 18.08
C GLY A 41 9.67 2.98 19.06
N ASN A 42 8.47 3.52 18.83
CA ASN A 42 7.30 3.19 19.65
C ASN A 42 6.85 1.74 19.49
N VAL A 43 6.95 1.16 18.28
CA VAL A 43 6.69 -0.27 18.05
C VAL A 43 7.68 -1.11 18.83
N LEU A 44 8.97 -0.85 18.72
CA LEU A 44 10.01 -1.56 19.49
C LEU A 44 9.79 -1.44 21.00
N LEU A 45 9.50 -0.24 21.47
CA LEU A 45 9.18 0.01 22.88
C LEU A 45 7.98 -0.83 23.33
N HIS A 46 6.93 -0.90 22.53
CA HIS A 46 5.74 -1.71 22.83
C HIS A 46 6.09 -3.19 22.99
N LEU A 47 6.88 -3.73 22.07
CA LEU A 47 7.31 -5.14 22.10
C LEU A 47 8.15 -5.43 23.36
N VAL A 48 9.10 -4.55 23.70
CA VAL A 48 9.93 -4.69 24.90
C VAL A 48 9.09 -4.61 26.17
N LEU A 49 8.19 -3.63 26.27
CA LEU A 49 7.29 -3.47 27.42
C LEU A 49 6.35 -4.68 27.56
N GLY A 50 5.86 -5.23 26.46
CA GLY A 50 5.05 -6.45 26.44
C GLY A 50 5.80 -7.66 26.98
N LEU A 51 7.07 -7.85 26.59
CA LEU A 51 7.92 -8.92 27.14
C LEU A 51 8.20 -8.72 28.64
N LEU A 52 8.49 -7.48 29.05
CA LEU A 52 8.70 -7.15 30.46
C LEU A 52 7.42 -7.33 31.30
N ALA A 53 6.23 -7.21 30.70
CA ALA A 53 4.94 -7.37 31.38
C ALA A 53 4.64 -8.83 31.80
N PHE A 54 5.35 -9.83 31.28
CA PHE A 54 5.24 -11.22 31.77
C PHE A 54 5.70 -11.35 33.23
N TRP A 55 6.76 -10.65 33.62
CA TRP A 55 7.27 -10.68 34.99
C TRP A 55 6.23 -10.24 36.04
N PRO A 56 5.63 -9.03 35.96
CA PRO A 56 4.59 -8.62 36.90
C PRO A 56 3.33 -9.48 36.77
N PHE A 57 2.99 -10.01 35.58
CA PHE A 57 1.90 -10.97 35.42
C PHE A 57 2.08 -12.20 36.31
N PHE A 58 3.25 -12.85 36.29
CA PHE A 58 3.50 -14.03 37.13
C PHE A 58 3.50 -13.70 38.63
N LEU A 59 3.95 -12.50 39.02
CA LEU A 59 3.85 -12.03 40.40
C LEU A 59 2.40 -11.85 40.83
N LEU A 60 1.56 -11.23 39.99
CA LEU A 60 0.13 -11.06 40.24
C LEU A 60 -0.60 -12.40 40.29
N LEU A 61 -0.28 -13.33 39.39
CA LEU A 61 -0.83 -14.69 39.37
C LEU A 61 -0.47 -15.44 40.66
N LYS A 62 0.80 -15.43 41.08
CA LYS A 62 1.25 -16.05 42.33
C LYS A 62 0.55 -15.44 43.55
N ALA A 63 0.42 -14.11 43.57
CA ALA A 63 -0.28 -13.38 44.61
C ALA A 63 -1.77 -13.72 44.69
N PHE A 64 -2.43 -13.89 43.53
CA PHE A 64 -3.83 -14.29 43.42
C PHE A 64 -4.03 -15.74 43.86
N LEU A 65 -3.21 -16.68 43.41
CA LEU A 65 -3.28 -18.10 43.78
C LEU A 65 -3.04 -18.35 45.28
N ARG A 66 -2.10 -17.62 45.88
CA ARG A 66 -1.90 -17.67 47.35
C ARG A 66 -3.16 -17.24 48.10
N ARG A 67 -3.81 -16.15 47.66
CA ARG A 67 -5.06 -15.66 48.25
C ARG A 67 -6.25 -16.59 47.99
N TRP A 68 -6.28 -17.23 46.82
CA TRP A 68 -7.27 -18.24 46.48
C TRP A 68 -7.24 -19.42 47.47
N ARG A 69 -6.04 -19.91 47.81
CA ARG A 69 -5.84 -21.02 48.76
C ARG A 69 -6.06 -20.60 50.22
N GLY A 70 -5.80 -19.34 50.57
CA GLY A 70 -5.76 -18.85 51.96
C GLY A 70 -7.11 -18.53 52.64
N GLY A 71 -8.26 -18.61 51.96
CA GLY A 71 -9.58 -18.58 52.62
C GLY A 71 -10.44 -17.29 52.58
N PRO A 72 -9.93 -16.05 52.79
CA PRO A 72 -10.76 -14.84 52.92
C PRO A 72 -11.19 -14.22 51.59
N PHE A 73 -10.62 -14.72 50.50
CA PHE A 73 -10.95 -14.32 49.14
C PHE A 73 -12.26 -15.05 48.78
N ARG A 74 -13.45 -14.46 48.76
CA ARG A 74 -14.71 -15.14 48.31
C ARG A 74 -15.62 -14.18 47.52
N GLY A 75 -16.50 -14.75 46.69
CA GLY A 75 -17.49 -14.02 45.88
C GLY A 75 -16.88 -13.24 44.70
N GLU A 76 -17.40 -12.04 44.46
CA GLU A 76 -17.07 -11.17 43.32
C GLU A 76 -15.56 -10.90 43.12
N LEU A 77 -14.79 -10.75 44.20
CA LEU A 77 -13.35 -10.49 44.14
C LEU A 77 -12.57 -11.63 43.44
N ARG A 78 -12.99 -12.88 43.66
CA ARG A 78 -12.41 -14.05 42.99
C ARG A 78 -12.73 -14.03 41.51
N LEU A 79 -13.98 -13.75 41.16
CA LEU A 79 -14.45 -13.72 39.79
C LEU A 79 -13.78 -12.60 38.99
N VAL A 80 -13.88 -11.36 39.45
CA VAL A 80 -13.33 -10.19 38.76
C VAL A 80 -11.81 -10.28 38.66
N GLY A 81 -11.11 -10.65 39.73
CA GLY A 81 -9.66 -10.82 39.70
C GLY A 81 -9.20 -11.97 38.80
N GLY A 82 -9.96 -13.08 38.79
CA GLY A 82 -9.71 -14.22 37.90
C GLY A 82 -9.89 -13.85 36.43
N LEU A 83 -10.99 -13.16 36.09
CA LEU A 83 -11.26 -12.68 34.73
C LEU A 83 -10.23 -11.62 34.29
N ALA A 84 -9.77 -10.74 35.20
CA ALA A 84 -8.72 -9.77 34.90
C ALA A 84 -7.38 -10.44 34.55
N LEU A 85 -7.00 -11.49 35.29
CA LEU A 85 -5.79 -12.27 35.03
C LEU A 85 -5.93 -13.14 33.77
N ALA A 86 -7.09 -13.75 33.56
CA ALA A 86 -7.35 -14.54 32.36
C ALA A 86 -7.30 -13.69 31.09
N SER A 87 -7.95 -12.52 31.09
CA SER A 87 -7.87 -11.56 29.98
C SER A 87 -6.45 -11.03 29.78
N LEU A 88 -5.69 -10.76 30.85
CA LEU A 88 -4.27 -10.39 30.73
C LEU A 88 -3.44 -11.52 30.11
N ALA A 89 -3.69 -12.77 30.51
CA ALA A 89 -2.98 -13.93 29.96
C ALA A 89 -3.27 -14.09 28.46
N VAL A 90 -4.52 -13.90 28.03
CA VAL A 90 -4.86 -13.92 26.59
C VAL A 90 -4.21 -12.76 25.86
N CYS A 91 -4.20 -11.55 26.43
CA CYS A 91 -3.52 -10.38 25.87
C CYS A 91 -2.01 -10.66 25.66
N LEU A 92 -1.31 -11.12 26.71
CA LEU A 92 0.11 -11.45 26.63
C LEU A 92 0.39 -12.61 25.67
N GLY A 93 -0.45 -13.65 25.68
CA GLY A 93 -0.32 -14.81 24.79
C GLY A 93 -0.52 -14.45 23.32
N THR A 94 -1.57 -13.67 23.00
CA THR A 94 -1.80 -13.15 21.65
C THR A 94 -0.72 -12.17 21.22
N GLY A 95 -0.20 -11.33 22.12
CA GLY A 95 0.92 -10.44 21.87
C GLY A 95 2.22 -11.20 21.55
N LEU A 96 2.53 -12.25 22.30
CA LEU A 96 3.67 -13.12 22.04
C LEU A 96 3.52 -13.87 20.70
N TYR A 97 2.31 -14.35 20.40
CA TYR A 97 2.02 -14.95 19.10
C TYR A 97 2.27 -13.97 17.94
N LEU A 98 1.77 -12.73 18.04
CA LEU A 98 1.98 -11.69 17.03
C LEU A 98 3.47 -11.26 16.93
N LEU A 99 4.20 -11.26 18.04
CA LEU A 99 5.64 -11.03 18.03
C LEU A 99 6.38 -12.10 17.21
N LEU A 100 6.03 -13.38 17.39
CA LEU A 100 6.68 -14.50 16.71
C LEU A 100 6.27 -14.64 15.25
N VAL A 101 4.96 -14.58 14.97
CA VAL A 101 4.40 -14.85 13.64
C VAL A 101 4.34 -13.58 12.76
N GLY A 102 4.15 -12.42 13.38
CA GLY A 102 3.85 -11.16 12.70
C GLY A 102 2.36 -10.85 12.66
N ASN A 103 2.05 -9.58 12.47
CA ASN A 103 0.70 -9.00 12.36
C ASN A 103 0.26 -8.94 10.88
N LEU A 104 0.33 -10.06 10.16
CA LEU A 104 -0.11 -10.11 8.76
C LEU A 104 -1.65 -10.18 8.70
N ARG A 105 -2.23 -10.04 7.49
CA ARG A 105 -3.68 -10.02 7.32
C ARG A 105 -4.41 -11.23 7.94
N PRO A 106 -3.96 -12.48 7.78
CA PRO A 106 -4.61 -13.64 8.40
C PRO A 106 -4.60 -13.61 9.93
N GLN A 107 -3.63 -12.92 10.53
CA GLN A 107 -3.48 -12.82 11.99
C GLN A 107 -4.29 -11.67 12.61
N ARG A 108 -5.03 -10.89 11.81
CA ARG A 108 -5.88 -9.79 12.31
C ARG A 108 -6.84 -10.19 13.43
N PRO A 109 -7.48 -11.38 13.44
CA PRO A 109 -8.29 -11.79 14.58
C PRO A 109 -7.50 -11.83 15.91
N PHE A 110 -6.23 -12.22 15.88
CA PHE A 110 -5.36 -12.21 17.07
C PHE A 110 -5.00 -10.79 17.52
N LEU A 111 -4.82 -9.84 16.59
CA LEU A 111 -4.64 -8.44 16.92
C LEU A 111 -5.89 -7.87 17.61
N TRP A 112 -7.08 -8.16 17.07
CA TRP A 112 -8.34 -7.73 17.70
C TRP A 112 -8.53 -8.36 19.08
N ALA A 113 -8.23 -9.66 19.22
CA ALA A 113 -8.26 -10.33 20.52
C ALA A 113 -7.26 -9.70 21.50
N HIS A 114 -6.05 -9.37 21.05
CA HIS A 114 -5.03 -8.68 21.86
C HIS A 114 -5.54 -7.33 22.37
N MET A 115 -6.07 -6.48 21.48
CA MET A 115 -6.61 -5.16 21.85
C MET A 115 -7.83 -5.26 22.77
N ALA A 116 -8.78 -6.14 22.45
CA ALA A 116 -10.00 -6.31 23.23
C ALA A 116 -9.70 -6.87 24.64
N THR A 117 -8.80 -7.84 24.74
CA THR A 117 -8.43 -8.42 26.04
C THR A 117 -7.51 -7.51 26.86
N ALA A 118 -6.71 -6.64 26.22
CA ALA A 118 -6.01 -5.56 26.90
C ALA A 118 -6.99 -4.57 27.53
N ALA A 119 -7.99 -4.10 26.77
CA ALA A 119 -9.04 -3.20 27.25
C ALA A 119 -9.86 -3.84 28.39
N LEU A 120 -10.26 -5.10 28.22
CA LEU A 120 -11.00 -5.85 29.24
C LEU A 120 -10.18 -6.05 30.52
N SER A 121 -8.90 -6.42 30.39
CA SER A 121 -8.01 -6.60 31.53
C SER A 121 -7.80 -5.30 32.31
N LEU A 122 -7.69 -4.17 31.61
CA LEU A 122 -7.60 -2.85 32.22
C LEU A 122 -8.88 -2.50 33.01
N ALA A 123 -10.06 -2.70 32.41
CA ALA A 123 -11.34 -2.43 33.05
C ALA A 123 -11.58 -3.34 34.28
N LEU A 124 -11.34 -4.64 34.15
CA LEU A 124 -11.51 -5.59 35.24
C LEU A 124 -10.45 -5.43 36.33
N GLY A 125 -9.21 -5.13 35.97
CA GLY A 125 -8.12 -4.89 36.91
C GLY A 125 -8.37 -3.64 37.77
N THR A 126 -8.89 -2.57 37.18
CA THR A 126 -9.27 -1.37 37.93
C THR A 126 -10.51 -1.56 38.79
N LEU A 127 -11.50 -2.32 38.31
CA LEU A 127 -12.64 -2.75 39.13
C LEU A 127 -12.17 -3.60 40.32
N TYR A 128 -11.32 -4.60 40.06
CA TYR A 128 -10.73 -5.46 41.10
C TYR A 128 -9.99 -4.64 42.17
N ALA A 129 -9.15 -3.69 41.74
CA ALA A 129 -8.45 -2.78 42.66
C ALA A 129 -9.44 -1.95 43.50
N GLY A 130 -10.54 -1.49 42.90
CA GLY A 130 -11.58 -0.73 43.61
C GLY A 130 -12.32 -1.54 44.66
N LEU A 131 -12.73 -2.75 44.32
CA LEU A 131 -13.37 -3.66 45.26
C LEU A 131 -12.40 -4.08 46.39
N TRP A 132 -11.11 -4.26 46.06
CA TRP A 132 -10.06 -4.57 47.03
C TRP A 132 -9.86 -3.43 48.04
N VAL A 133 -9.74 -2.19 47.55
CA VAL A 133 -9.61 -1.00 48.39
C VAL A 133 -10.86 -0.80 49.25
N ARG A 134 -12.07 -0.92 48.69
CA ARG A 134 -13.34 -0.83 49.45
C ARG A 134 -13.42 -1.82 50.61
N ARG A 135 -12.88 -3.03 50.46
CA ARG A 135 -12.87 -4.06 51.53
C ARG A 135 -11.81 -3.82 52.61
N GLN A 136 -10.76 -3.05 52.34
CA GLN A 136 -9.69 -2.73 53.30
C GLN A 136 -9.83 -1.35 53.93
N ALA A 137 -10.49 -0.42 53.25
CA ALA A 137 -10.61 0.96 53.67
C ALA A 137 -11.32 1.05 55.03
N SER A 138 -10.53 1.30 56.07
CA SER A 138 -10.99 1.57 57.44
C SER A 138 -10.90 3.07 57.76
N SER A 139 -10.22 3.87 56.93
CA SER A 139 -10.10 5.33 57.02
C SER A 139 -10.11 5.99 55.62
N PRO A 140 -10.68 7.21 55.44
CA PRO A 140 -10.68 7.94 54.17
C PRO A 140 -9.30 8.39 53.64
N GLN A 141 -8.25 8.33 54.46
CA GLN A 141 -6.89 8.81 54.12
C GLN A 141 -5.95 7.72 53.53
N ASP A 142 -6.47 6.54 53.18
CA ASP A 142 -5.66 5.44 52.66
C ASP A 142 -5.07 5.69 51.26
N ASP A 143 -3.76 5.50 51.14
CA ASP A 143 -2.97 5.53 49.89
C ASP A 143 -3.56 4.67 48.75
N GLY A 144 -4.32 3.61 49.09
CA GLY A 144 -4.98 2.74 48.12
C GLY A 144 -6.11 3.40 47.35
N LEU A 145 -6.81 4.37 47.96
CA LEU A 145 -7.92 5.09 47.33
C LEU A 145 -7.43 6.00 46.20
N TRP A 146 -6.23 6.58 46.34
CA TRP A 146 -5.59 7.38 45.30
C TRP A 146 -5.29 6.54 44.06
N VAL A 147 -4.65 5.38 44.23
CA VAL A 147 -4.30 4.48 43.10
C VAL A 147 -5.55 4.05 42.33
N TRP A 148 -6.64 3.72 43.03
CA TRP A 148 -7.90 3.35 42.39
C TRP A 148 -8.55 4.53 41.65
N ARG A 149 -8.60 5.73 42.26
CA ARG A 149 -9.19 6.92 41.63
C ARG A 149 -8.48 7.29 40.33
N TRP A 150 -7.15 7.28 40.33
CA TRP A 150 -6.36 7.55 39.14
C TRP A 150 -6.44 6.42 38.12
N GLY A 151 -6.40 5.16 38.57
CA GLY A 151 -6.58 4.00 37.68
C GLY A 151 -7.92 4.01 36.95
N ARG A 152 -9.00 4.42 37.63
CA ARG A 152 -10.33 4.58 37.04
C ARG A 152 -10.32 5.62 35.92
N TRP A 153 -9.78 6.81 36.17
CA TRP A 153 -9.68 7.86 35.14
C TRP A 153 -8.78 7.44 33.97
N ALA A 154 -7.64 6.82 34.25
CA ALA A 154 -6.75 6.28 33.21
C ALA A 154 -7.46 5.26 32.33
N THR A 155 -8.29 4.39 32.92
CA THR A 155 -9.10 3.41 32.17
C THR A 155 -10.15 4.10 31.31
N VAL A 156 -10.90 5.05 31.88
CA VAL A 156 -11.91 5.82 31.13
C VAL A 156 -11.26 6.52 29.93
N LEU A 157 -10.12 7.18 30.13
CA LEU A 157 -9.40 7.86 29.05
C LEU A 157 -8.86 6.87 28.01
N ALA A 158 -8.27 5.75 28.43
CA ALA A 158 -7.74 4.73 27.53
C ALA A 158 -8.82 4.08 26.65
N LEU A 159 -10.08 4.04 27.10
CA LEU A 159 -11.21 3.52 26.32
C LEU A 159 -11.92 4.61 25.51
N ALA A 160 -12.12 5.79 26.09
CA ALA A 160 -12.87 6.89 25.47
C ALA A 160 -12.08 7.58 24.35
N LEU A 161 -10.76 7.78 24.51
CA LEU A 161 -9.95 8.49 23.50
C LEU A 161 -9.91 7.76 22.14
N PRO A 162 -9.67 6.43 22.07
CA PRO A 162 -9.76 5.70 20.80
C PRO A 162 -11.14 5.80 20.15
N LEU A 163 -12.21 5.64 20.93
CA LEU A 163 -13.59 5.71 20.42
C LEU A 163 -13.95 7.10 19.92
N LEU A 164 -13.59 8.14 20.66
CA LEU A 164 -13.75 9.54 20.27
C LEU A 164 -12.99 9.83 18.96
N PHE A 165 -11.73 9.38 18.87
CA PHE A 165 -10.92 9.57 17.68
C PHE A 165 -11.54 8.87 16.45
N LEU A 166 -12.00 7.62 16.59
CA LEU A 166 -12.68 6.92 15.51
C LEU A 166 -13.98 7.62 15.09
N GLY A 167 -14.76 8.13 16.06
CA GLY A 167 -15.98 8.88 15.79
C GLY A 167 -15.74 10.20 15.04
N LEU A 168 -14.73 10.97 15.45
CA LEU A 168 -14.33 12.20 14.77
C LEU A 168 -13.77 11.92 13.37
N LYS A 169 -13.01 10.83 13.22
CA LYS A 169 -12.42 10.43 11.93
C LYS A 169 -13.47 10.01 10.91
N GLY A 170 -14.53 9.31 11.34
CA GLY A 170 -15.59 8.81 10.46
C GLY A 170 -16.24 9.88 9.56
N GLY A 171 -16.11 11.17 9.90
CA GLY A 171 -16.62 12.29 9.12
C GLY A 171 -15.63 12.98 8.16
N VAL A 172 -14.34 12.64 8.18
CA VAL A 172 -13.30 13.36 7.41
C VAL A 172 -12.73 12.47 6.31
N LYS A 173 -13.17 12.68 5.06
CA LYS A 173 -12.49 12.13 3.87
C LYS A 173 -11.36 13.07 3.48
N THR A 174 -10.11 12.60 3.49
CA THR A 174 -8.98 13.40 3.01
C THR A 174 -9.03 13.53 1.48
N SER A 175 -9.13 14.76 0.96
CA SER A 175 -9.26 15.05 -0.48
C SER A 175 -8.10 14.53 -1.34
N ALA A 176 -6.88 14.44 -0.79
CA ALA A 176 -5.69 14.04 -1.54
C ALA A 176 -5.75 12.61 -2.14
N ASN A 177 -6.64 11.76 -1.65
CA ASN A 177 -6.80 10.38 -2.13
C ASN A 177 -7.99 10.18 -3.08
N THR A 178 -8.74 11.25 -3.37
CA THR A 178 -9.88 11.24 -4.30
C THR A 178 -9.46 11.90 -5.60
N ILE A 179 -9.74 11.24 -6.73
CA ILE A 179 -9.49 11.78 -8.05
C ILE A 179 -10.70 12.59 -8.49
N GLU A 180 -10.52 13.90 -8.53
CA GLU A 180 -11.50 14.89 -8.95
C GLU A 180 -10.93 15.75 -10.06
N ASN A 181 -11.67 15.88 -11.16
CA ASN A 181 -11.24 16.73 -12.25
C ASN A 181 -11.33 18.20 -11.84
N PRO A 182 -10.36 19.04 -12.27
CA PRO A 182 -10.49 20.47 -12.09
C PRO A 182 -11.75 20.98 -12.80
N ARG A 183 -12.33 22.06 -12.29
CA ARG A 183 -13.53 22.68 -12.88
C ARG A 183 -13.30 23.10 -14.33
N TRP A 184 -12.07 23.53 -14.64
CA TRP A 184 -11.64 23.95 -15.97
C TRP A 184 -10.37 23.20 -16.35
N PRO A 185 -10.25 22.72 -17.60
CA PRO A 185 -8.97 22.20 -18.09
C PRO A 185 -7.95 23.34 -18.24
N PRO A 186 -6.64 23.02 -18.32
CA PRO A 186 -5.62 23.98 -18.71
C PRO A 186 -5.98 24.65 -20.04
N GLU A 187 -5.73 25.96 -20.16
CA GLU A 187 -6.06 26.70 -21.38
C GLU A 187 -5.11 26.35 -22.54
N SER A 188 -3.93 25.86 -22.21
CA SER A 188 -2.95 25.35 -23.17
C SER A 188 -2.10 24.23 -22.59
N ALA A 189 -1.47 23.44 -23.47
CA ALA A 189 -0.51 22.42 -23.05
C ALA A 189 0.66 22.98 -22.24
N TRP A 190 0.96 24.28 -22.30
CA TRP A 190 2.04 24.93 -21.55
C TRP A 190 1.74 25.11 -20.06
N GLU A 191 0.49 24.91 -19.65
CA GLU A 191 0.03 24.99 -18.25
C GLU A 191 -0.14 23.61 -17.62
N GLU A 192 0.08 22.54 -18.37
CA GLU A 192 0.03 21.17 -17.86
C GLU A 192 1.22 20.87 -16.94
N GLY A 193 1.02 20.00 -15.93
CA GLY A 193 2.08 19.59 -15.01
C GLY A 193 2.66 20.74 -14.19
N ASP A 194 3.99 20.88 -14.25
CA ASP A 194 4.76 22.00 -13.67
C ASP A 194 4.81 23.23 -14.61
N GLY A 195 4.06 23.21 -15.71
CA GLY A 195 4.08 24.22 -16.76
C GLY A 195 5.31 24.13 -17.67
N LYS A 196 5.39 25.03 -18.66
CA LYS A 196 6.44 25.03 -19.70
C LYS A 196 7.87 24.96 -19.17
N GLU A 197 8.16 25.65 -18.08
CA GLU A 197 9.51 25.72 -17.48
C GLU A 197 9.76 24.59 -16.45
N GLY A 198 8.78 23.69 -16.27
CA GLY A 198 8.88 22.53 -15.40
C GLY A 198 9.97 21.56 -15.86
N PRO A 199 10.67 20.89 -14.92
CA PRO A 199 11.78 20.00 -15.24
C PRO A 199 11.37 18.77 -16.06
N PHE A 200 10.10 18.35 -15.96
CA PHE A 200 9.56 17.16 -16.62
C PHE A 200 8.67 17.46 -17.83
N PHE A 201 8.46 18.74 -18.13
CA PHE A 201 7.65 19.18 -19.26
C PHE A 201 8.21 18.66 -20.60
N PRO A 202 7.38 18.14 -21.54
CA PRO A 202 5.92 18.24 -21.61
C PRO A 202 5.13 17.09 -20.98
N SER A 203 5.69 16.30 -20.06
CA SER A 203 4.88 15.40 -19.24
C SER A 203 4.22 16.16 -18.08
N SER A 204 3.02 15.74 -17.69
CA SER A 204 2.26 16.32 -16.58
C SER A 204 2.63 15.74 -15.20
N ILE A 205 3.59 14.81 -15.19
CA ILE A 205 4.16 14.20 -13.99
C ILE A 205 4.86 15.23 -13.12
N GLN A 206 4.67 15.11 -11.82
CA GLN A 206 5.29 15.99 -10.83
C GLN A 206 5.94 15.18 -9.71
N ALA A 207 7.01 15.75 -9.15
CA ALA A 207 7.63 15.27 -7.92
C ALA A 207 7.13 16.13 -6.75
N LYS A 208 6.73 15.51 -5.64
CA LYS A 208 6.28 16.23 -4.44
C LYS A 208 7.37 17.14 -3.86
N HIS A 209 8.63 16.71 -3.95
CA HIS A 209 9.79 17.48 -3.54
C HIS A 209 10.45 18.09 -4.78
N LYS A 210 10.95 19.33 -4.63
CA LYS A 210 11.75 19.98 -5.69
C LYS A 210 13.05 19.19 -5.84
N GLY A 211 13.15 18.33 -6.85
CA GLY A 211 14.37 17.58 -7.13
C GLY A 211 14.11 16.24 -7.81
N PHE A 212 15.21 15.54 -8.08
CA PHE A 212 15.21 14.20 -8.66
C PHE A 212 15.24 13.14 -7.56
N PHE A 213 14.74 11.95 -7.91
CA PHE A 213 14.74 10.78 -7.04
C PHE A 213 16.09 10.06 -7.11
N PRO A 214 16.50 9.38 -6.03
CA PRO A 214 17.64 8.47 -6.09
C PRO A 214 17.34 7.29 -7.04
N PRO A 215 18.27 6.90 -7.95
CA PRO A 215 18.05 5.84 -8.93
C PRO A 215 17.60 4.50 -8.32
N GLU A 216 18.12 4.15 -7.15
CA GLU A 216 17.86 2.88 -6.46
C GLU A 216 16.38 2.70 -6.14
N TYR A 217 15.65 3.80 -6.01
CA TYR A 217 14.22 3.79 -5.74
C TYR A 217 13.42 3.04 -6.81
N PHE A 218 13.77 3.23 -8.07
CA PHE A 218 13.05 2.64 -9.18
C PHE A 218 13.59 1.25 -9.55
N THR A 219 14.86 0.97 -9.27
CA THR A 219 15.55 -0.21 -9.78
C THR A 219 15.44 -1.44 -8.85
N ASP A 220 15.09 -1.29 -7.58
CA ASP A 220 15.03 -2.40 -6.60
C ASP A 220 13.60 -2.96 -6.39
N SER A 221 12.81 -3.11 -7.45
CA SER A 221 11.48 -3.78 -7.36
C SER A 221 11.59 -5.22 -6.82
N ALA A 222 12.75 -5.86 -6.97
CA ALA A 222 13.03 -7.16 -6.37
C ALA A 222 12.93 -7.14 -4.83
N SER A 223 13.22 -6.02 -4.17
CA SER A 223 13.06 -5.88 -2.72
C SER A 223 11.63 -6.13 -2.23
N CYS A 224 10.61 -5.81 -3.04
CA CYS A 224 9.22 -6.05 -2.68
C CYS A 224 8.90 -7.55 -2.61
N GLY A 225 9.52 -8.35 -3.47
CA GLY A 225 9.40 -9.81 -3.49
C GLY A 225 10.29 -10.54 -2.47
N LYS A 226 11.32 -9.86 -1.95
CA LYS A 226 12.24 -10.44 -0.95
C LYS A 226 11.51 -10.78 0.36
N SER A 227 12.14 -11.66 1.13
CA SER A 227 11.70 -12.08 2.47
C SER A 227 10.32 -12.75 2.53
N GLY A 228 9.67 -13.04 1.40
CA GLY A 228 8.34 -13.65 1.38
C GLY A 228 7.19 -12.67 1.69
N CYS A 229 7.37 -11.38 1.38
CA CYS A 229 6.29 -10.39 1.47
C CYS A 229 5.37 -10.46 0.24
N HIS A 230 5.91 -10.17 -0.95
CA HIS A 230 5.17 -10.18 -2.23
C HIS A 230 5.84 -11.00 -3.35
N PRO A 231 6.32 -12.24 -3.07
CA PRO A 231 7.03 -13.03 -4.07
C PRO A 231 6.18 -13.39 -5.29
N ASP A 232 4.88 -13.65 -5.13
CA ASP A 232 3.99 -13.98 -6.25
C ASP A 232 3.79 -12.75 -7.13
N ILE A 233 3.34 -11.64 -6.56
CA ILE A 233 3.15 -10.35 -7.27
C ILE A 233 4.42 -9.94 -8.03
N TYR A 234 5.60 -10.08 -7.42
CA TYR A 234 6.87 -9.77 -8.09
C TYR A 234 7.07 -10.62 -9.36
N ARG A 235 6.80 -11.93 -9.31
CA ARG A 235 6.90 -12.82 -10.47
C ARG A 235 5.88 -12.46 -11.55
N GLN A 236 4.65 -12.12 -11.15
CA GLN A 236 3.60 -11.67 -12.08
C GLN A 236 4.02 -10.38 -12.81
N TRP A 237 4.48 -9.38 -12.06
CA TRP A 237 4.98 -8.11 -12.60
C TRP A 237 6.18 -8.31 -13.52
N PHE A 238 7.13 -9.17 -13.14
CA PHE A 238 8.35 -9.39 -13.92
C PHE A 238 8.07 -9.85 -15.37
N ALA A 239 6.93 -10.50 -15.60
CA ALA A 239 6.48 -10.94 -16.92
C ALA A 239 5.57 -9.94 -17.65
N SER A 240 5.23 -8.81 -17.03
CA SER A 240 4.24 -7.86 -17.55
C SER A 240 4.80 -6.84 -18.54
N ALA A 241 3.93 -6.28 -19.38
CA ALA A 241 4.32 -5.16 -20.23
C ALA A 241 4.71 -3.89 -19.45
N HIS A 242 4.25 -3.75 -18.20
CA HIS A 242 4.71 -2.67 -17.31
C HIS A 242 6.18 -2.84 -16.92
N ARG A 243 6.66 -4.07 -16.68
CA ARG A 243 8.10 -4.32 -16.50
C ARG A 243 8.89 -3.98 -17.76
N PHE A 244 8.30 -4.21 -18.93
CA PHE A 244 8.88 -3.94 -20.25
C PHE A 244 8.39 -2.61 -20.86
N SER A 245 8.02 -1.62 -20.02
CA SER A 245 7.55 -0.33 -20.52
C SER A 245 8.68 0.59 -20.97
N SER A 246 9.93 0.25 -20.63
CA SER A 246 11.12 1.08 -20.75
C SER A 246 12.03 0.64 -21.90
N PHE A 247 13.30 1.02 -21.92
CA PHE A 247 14.23 0.72 -23.01
C PHE A 247 14.73 -0.73 -23.05
N ASN A 248 14.22 -1.55 -22.13
CA ASN A 248 14.22 -3.00 -22.21
C ASN A 248 13.24 -3.55 -23.25
N ASN A 249 12.34 -2.72 -23.80
CA ASN A 249 11.49 -2.99 -24.95
C ASN A 249 12.08 -2.31 -26.20
N GLN A 250 12.47 -3.12 -27.17
CA GLN A 250 13.14 -2.66 -28.39
C GLN A 250 12.29 -1.73 -29.27
N TRP A 251 10.96 -1.93 -29.32
CA TRP A 251 10.08 -1.10 -30.13
C TRP A 251 9.93 0.28 -29.51
N TYR A 252 9.69 0.31 -28.20
CA TYR A 252 9.61 1.56 -27.46
C TYR A 252 10.94 2.32 -27.53
N ARG A 253 12.06 1.63 -27.26
CA ARG A 253 13.41 2.22 -27.38
C ARG A 253 13.62 2.86 -28.73
N LYS A 254 13.34 2.13 -29.83
CA LYS A 254 13.61 2.66 -31.16
C LYS A 254 12.69 3.83 -31.53
N SER A 255 11.44 3.83 -31.06
CA SER A 255 10.53 4.97 -31.21
C SER A 255 11.04 6.22 -30.51
N VAL A 256 11.55 6.09 -29.27
CA VAL A 256 12.14 7.21 -28.53
C VAL A 256 13.42 7.69 -29.18
N GLU A 257 14.34 6.78 -29.55
CA GLU A 257 15.58 7.14 -30.26
C GLU A 257 15.28 7.93 -31.54
N TYR A 258 14.36 7.44 -32.38
CA TYR A 258 13.96 8.13 -33.60
C TYR A 258 13.33 9.50 -33.32
N MET A 259 12.44 9.59 -32.32
CA MET A 259 11.84 10.86 -31.92
C MET A 259 12.90 11.87 -31.46
N GLN A 260 13.92 11.43 -30.72
CA GLN A 260 15.02 12.30 -30.31
C GLN A 260 15.91 12.73 -31.48
N GLU A 261 16.11 11.86 -32.47
CA GLU A 261 16.87 12.17 -33.69
C GLU A 261 16.19 13.26 -34.52
N VAL A 262 14.85 13.26 -34.62
CA VAL A 262 14.11 14.19 -35.50
C VAL A 262 13.57 15.43 -34.80
N ALA A 263 13.27 15.36 -33.50
CA ALA A 263 12.61 16.43 -32.74
C ALA A 263 13.36 16.86 -31.48
N GLY A 264 14.54 16.26 -31.21
CA GLY A 264 15.32 16.52 -30.01
C GLY A 264 14.79 15.80 -28.76
N THR A 265 15.50 15.95 -27.64
CA THR A 265 15.24 15.17 -26.41
C THR A 265 13.99 15.62 -25.66
N ARG A 266 13.69 16.92 -25.66
CA ARG A 266 12.61 17.51 -24.83
C ARG A 266 11.22 16.89 -25.09
N PRO A 267 10.73 16.72 -26.32
CA PRO A 267 9.43 16.08 -26.57
C PRO A 267 9.29 14.68 -25.97
N THR A 268 10.38 13.91 -25.88
CA THR A 268 10.33 12.53 -25.36
C THR A 268 10.09 12.42 -23.86
N LYS A 269 10.21 13.53 -23.10
CA LYS A 269 9.79 13.56 -21.69
C LYS A 269 8.30 13.22 -21.53
N TRP A 270 7.47 13.53 -22.54
CA TRP A 270 6.07 13.08 -22.64
C TRP A 270 5.92 11.57 -22.48
N CYS A 271 6.75 10.79 -23.18
CA CYS A 271 6.77 9.33 -23.08
C CYS A 271 7.19 8.89 -21.67
N GLY A 272 8.23 9.54 -21.13
CA GLY A 272 8.84 9.21 -19.85
C GLY A 272 7.90 9.31 -18.65
N GLY A 273 6.84 10.12 -18.71
CA GLY A 273 5.85 10.22 -17.63
C GLY A 273 5.11 8.91 -17.38
N CYS A 274 4.78 8.18 -18.44
CA CYS A 274 4.03 6.92 -18.36
C CYS A 274 4.95 5.69 -18.49
N HIS A 275 5.97 5.74 -19.34
CA HIS A 275 6.79 4.58 -19.70
C HIS A 275 8.07 4.44 -18.86
N ASP A 276 8.74 5.56 -18.58
CA ASP A 276 10.05 5.61 -17.91
C ASP A 276 10.15 6.64 -16.78
N PRO A 277 9.28 6.60 -15.74
CA PRO A 277 9.43 7.52 -14.61
C PRO A 277 10.83 7.43 -13.98
N ALA A 278 11.46 6.25 -14.04
CA ALA A 278 12.82 6.03 -13.57
C ALA A 278 13.87 6.88 -14.31
N VAL A 279 13.72 7.11 -15.61
CA VAL A 279 14.66 7.91 -16.41
C VAL A 279 14.27 9.39 -16.34
N LEU A 280 12.97 9.70 -16.37
CA LEU A 280 12.49 11.06 -16.33
C LEU A 280 12.74 11.73 -14.96
N LEU A 281 12.50 11.01 -13.86
CA LEU A 281 12.56 11.55 -12.50
C LEU A 281 13.93 11.35 -11.81
N THR A 282 14.94 10.81 -12.51
CA THR A 282 16.31 10.76 -12.01
C THR A 282 17.19 11.78 -12.72
N GLU A 283 18.17 12.28 -11.99
CA GLU A 283 19.13 13.25 -12.52
C GLU A 283 20.18 12.54 -13.40
N MET A 284 20.59 13.18 -14.49
CA MET A 284 21.88 12.87 -15.08
C MET A 284 22.97 13.38 -14.14
N PRO A 285 23.85 12.50 -13.60
CA PRO A 285 24.75 12.86 -12.50
C PRO A 285 25.53 14.16 -12.72
N GLY A 286 25.38 15.11 -11.80
CA GLY A 286 26.15 16.35 -11.77
C GLY A 286 25.66 17.45 -12.73
N THR A 287 24.47 17.29 -13.31
CA THR A 287 23.95 18.23 -14.33
C THR A 287 22.75 19.04 -13.84
N GLY A 288 22.09 18.61 -12.77
CA GLY A 288 20.82 19.17 -12.31
C GLY A 288 19.66 19.00 -13.30
N ARG A 289 19.78 18.09 -14.28
CA ARG A 289 18.81 17.87 -15.35
C ARG A 289 18.35 16.42 -15.40
N SER A 290 17.16 16.20 -15.96
CA SER A 290 16.60 14.86 -16.12
C SER A 290 17.48 14.02 -17.04
N ARG A 291 17.57 12.71 -16.83
CA ARG A 291 18.26 11.84 -17.80
C ARG A 291 17.58 11.84 -19.19
N MET A 292 16.27 12.12 -19.24
CA MET A 292 15.53 12.29 -20.51
C MET A 292 15.93 13.55 -21.29
N ASP A 293 16.69 14.47 -20.69
CA ASP A 293 17.26 15.62 -21.41
C ASP A 293 18.43 15.26 -22.34
N PHE A 294 18.98 14.05 -22.21
CA PHE A 294 20.15 13.57 -22.94
C PHE A 294 19.76 12.44 -23.89
N PRO A 295 20.53 12.19 -24.97
CA PRO A 295 20.22 11.12 -25.91
C PRO A 295 20.11 9.76 -25.22
N ILE A 296 19.03 9.03 -25.47
CA ILE A 296 18.76 7.73 -24.85
C ILE A 296 19.67 6.65 -25.41
N LYS A 297 20.06 6.73 -26.69
CA LYS A 297 21.02 5.81 -27.31
C LYS A 297 22.34 5.68 -26.52
N ASP A 298 22.73 6.73 -25.78
CA ASP A 298 23.98 6.78 -25.00
C ASP A 298 23.77 6.32 -23.54
N GLN A 299 22.56 5.90 -23.18
CA GLN A 299 22.13 5.62 -21.80
C GLN A 299 21.39 4.28 -21.66
N VAL A 300 21.55 3.36 -22.61
CA VAL A 300 20.83 2.08 -22.63
C VAL A 300 21.75 0.87 -22.50
N TRP A 301 23.04 0.98 -22.84
CA TRP A 301 23.95 -0.17 -22.82
C TRP A 301 25.32 0.17 -22.21
N PRO A 302 25.91 -0.72 -21.39
CA PRO A 302 25.34 -1.97 -20.87
C PRO A 302 24.27 -1.73 -19.79
N PRO A 303 23.21 -2.56 -19.67
CA PRO A 303 22.10 -2.39 -18.73
C PRO A 303 22.55 -2.21 -17.28
N LYS A 304 23.63 -2.88 -16.88
CA LYS A 304 24.21 -2.74 -15.53
C LYS A 304 24.71 -1.32 -15.25
N ALA A 305 25.20 -0.60 -16.27
CA ALA A 305 25.61 0.79 -16.15
C ALA A 305 24.40 1.76 -16.17
N PHE A 306 23.27 1.32 -16.72
CA PHE A 306 22.05 2.12 -16.86
C PHE A 306 20.80 1.40 -16.33
N PRO A 307 20.77 1.01 -15.05
CA PRO A 307 19.68 0.18 -14.53
C PRO A 307 18.32 0.88 -14.56
N THR A 308 18.28 2.21 -14.43
CA THR A 308 17.04 3.00 -14.52
C THR A 308 16.39 2.93 -15.91
N SER A 309 17.20 2.91 -16.97
CA SER A 309 16.78 2.72 -18.36
C SER A 309 16.19 1.34 -18.66
N HIS A 310 16.26 0.41 -17.70
CA HIS A 310 15.71 -0.94 -17.81
C HIS A 310 14.72 -1.29 -16.70
N ALA A 311 14.36 -0.31 -15.86
CA ALA A 311 13.50 -0.52 -14.70
C ALA A 311 12.03 -0.76 -15.10
N GLY A 312 11.55 -0.12 -16.16
CA GLY A 312 10.12 -0.11 -16.51
C GLY A 312 9.27 0.63 -15.47
N LEU A 313 7.97 0.38 -15.50
CA LEU A 313 7.04 0.71 -14.43
C LEU A 313 7.20 -0.30 -13.29
N GLY A 314 8.18 -0.06 -12.43
CA GLY A 314 8.41 -0.83 -11.20
C GLY A 314 7.35 -0.64 -10.13
N CYS A 315 7.44 -1.42 -9.05
CA CYS A 315 6.47 -1.38 -7.95
C CYS A 315 6.31 0.05 -7.40
N ALA A 316 7.43 0.74 -7.16
CA ALA A 316 7.46 2.11 -6.66
C ALA A 316 6.90 3.13 -7.67
N SER A 317 6.93 2.86 -8.98
CA SER A 317 6.40 3.81 -9.97
C SER A 317 4.89 4.01 -9.82
N CYS A 318 4.14 2.93 -9.57
CA CYS A 318 2.70 3.01 -9.32
C CYS A 318 2.40 3.24 -7.83
N HIS A 319 3.00 2.43 -6.96
CA HIS A 319 2.67 2.45 -5.53
C HIS A 319 3.20 3.66 -4.78
N SER A 320 3.92 4.58 -5.42
CA SER A 320 4.38 5.81 -4.78
C SER A 320 3.75 7.07 -5.32
N ILE A 321 2.79 6.93 -6.23
CA ILE A 321 1.86 8.00 -6.56
C ILE A 321 1.10 8.36 -5.28
N VAL A 322 1.07 9.65 -4.94
CA VAL A 322 0.37 10.19 -3.78
C VAL A 322 -0.88 10.97 -4.14
N GLN A 323 -0.98 11.41 -5.40
CA GLN A 323 -2.14 12.10 -5.93
C GLN A 323 -2.20 11.88 -7.44
N VAL A 324 -3.39 11.57 -7.95
CA VAL A 324 -3.71 11.70 -9.38
C VAL A 324 -4.59 12.94 -9.49
N LYS A 325 -4.15 13.92 -10.28
CA LYS A 325 -4.75 15.26 -10.31
C LYS A 325 -6.03 15.32 -11.15
N SER A 326 -6.14 14.47 -12.17
CA SER A 326 -7.31 14.42 -13.04
C SER A 326 -7.38 13.13 -13.86
N THR A 327 -8.50 12.93 -14.54
CA THR A 327 -8.70 11.93 -15.60
C THR A 327 -8.43 12.51 -16.99
N MET A 328 -7.63 13.57 -17.11
CA MET A 328 -7.25 14.15 -18.41
C MET A 328 -6.07 13.40 -19.04
N GLY A 329 -5.31 12.61 -18.27
CA GLY A 329 -4.24 11.76 -18.78
C GLY A 329 -2.85 12.36 -18.63
N GLN A 330 -1.93 12.05 -19.54
CA GLN A 330 -0.60 12.69 -19.64
C GLN A 330 0.35 12.52 -18.44
N ALA A 331 0.18 11.44 -17.68
CA ALA A 331 0.85 11.21 -16.40
C ALA A 331 0.58 12.32 -15.37
N ASP A 332 -0.63 12.89 -15.36
CA ASP A 332 -1.06 13.97 -14.46
C ASP A 332 -1.21 13.50 -12.99
N PHE A 333 -0.09 13.10 -12.39
CA PHE A 333 0.04 12.60 -11.03
C PHE A 333 1.30 13.11 -10.33
N ILE A 334 1.31 13.01 -9.01
CA ILE A 334 2.41 13.42 -8.13
C ILE A 334 3.04 12.16 -7.50
N LEU A 335 4.36 12.00 -7.64
CA LEU A 335 5.13 10.98 -6.91
C LEU A 335 5.77 11.55 -5.65
N ASP A 336 5.87 10.69 -4.64
CA ASP A 336 6.58 10.95 -3.39
C ASP A 336 7.58 9.80 -3.13
N PHE A 337 8.68 10.07 -2.44
CA PHE A 337 9.63 9.04 -1.98
C PHE A 337 9.47 8.88 -0.47
N PRO A 338 8.85 7.80 0.03
CA PRO A 338 8.70 7.60 1.45
C PRO A 338 10.07 7.34 2.10
N PRO A 339 10.51 8.12 3.10
CA PRO A 339 11.87 8.04 3.62
C PRO A 339 12.25 6.67 4.19
N LEU A 340 11.28 5.90 4.69
CA LEU A 340 11.52 4.55 5.22
C LEU A 340 11.94 3.54 4.14
N HIS A 341 11.66 3.79 2.85
CA HIS A 341 12.05 2.89 1.77
C HIS A 341 13.57 2.73 1.65
N ARG A 342 14.36 3.73 2.05
CA ARG A 342 15.83 3.64 2.06
C ARG A 342 16.36 2.50 2.93
N TYR A 343 15.62 2.08 3.95
CA TYR A 343 16.01 0.97 4.82
C TYR A 343 15.70 -0.39 4.18
N ALA A 344 14.64 -0.47 3.38
CA ALA A 344 14.30 -1.66 2.59
C ALA A 344 15.40 -2.01 1.57
N VAL A 345 15.97 -0.97 0.95
CA VAL A 345 17.01 -1.09 -0.09
C VAL A 345 18.44 -0.88 0.43
N SER A 346 18.61 -0.74 1.76
CA SER A 346 19.93 -0.51 2.38
C SER A 346 20.89 -1.66 2.06
N ALA A 347 22.17 -1.40 1.81
CA ALA A 347 23.19 -2.45 1.64
C ALA A 347 23.49 -3.24 2.94
N ASN A 348 23.17 -2.68 4.11
CA ASN A 348 23.43 -3.31 5.41
C ASN A 348 22.38 -4.42 5.74
N PRO A 349 22.79 -5.69 5.87
CA PRO A 349 21.87 -6.80 6.13
C PRO A 349 21.14 -6.69 7.47
N LEU A 350 21.77 -6.12 8.51
CA LEU A 350 21.14 -5.96 9.83
C LEU A 350 20.04 -4.91 9.79
N LEU A 351 20.27 -3.78 9.10
CA LEU A 351 19.25 -2.74 8.93
C LEU A 351 18.06 -3.25 8.13
N ARG A 352 18.31 -4.00 7.04
CA ARG A 352 17.23 -4.65 6.28
C ARG A 352 16.46 -5.65 7.13
N ALA A 353 17.14 -6.50 7.90
CA ALA A 353 16.48 -7.49 8.76
C ALA A 353 15.63 -6.81 9.86
N ALA A 354 16.11 -5.73 10.46
CA ALA A 354 15.36 -4.95 11.45
C ALA A 354 14.12 -4.29 10.81
N HIS A 355 14.28 -3.71 9.63
CA HIS A 355 13.18 -3.17 8.83
C HIS A 355 12.11 -4.23 8.54
N ASP A 356 12.50 -5.38 7.99
CA ASP A 356 11.59 -6.47 7.63
C ASP A 356 10.89 -7.07 8.85
N PHE A 357 11.63 -7.18 9.97
CA PHE A 357 11.07 -7.61 11.24
C PHE A 357 9.95 -6.65 11.68
N LEU A 358 10.24 -5.34 11.72
CA LEU A 358 9.29 -4.34 12.21
C LEU A 358 8.07 -4.18 11.32
N ILE A 359 8.24 -4.15 10.00
CA ILE A 359 7.10 -4.06 9.06
C ILE A 359 6.14 -5.22 9.25
N ARG A 360 6.64 -6.45 9.50
CA ARG A 360 5.76 -7.60 9.76
C ARG A 360 4.96 -7.47 11.04
N ARG A 361 5.44 -6.72 12.05
CA ARG A 361 4.74 -6.55 13.34
C ARG A 361 3.80 -5.34 13.31
N ALA A 362 4.13 -4.36 12.49
CA ALA A 362 3.39 -3.12 12.34
C ALA A 362 3.26 -2.73 10.85
N PRO A 363 2.46 -3.46 10.04
CA PRO A 363 2.42 -3.26 8.58
C PRO A 363 1.52 -2.11 8.13
N GLU A 364 0.71 -1.51 9.01
CA GLU A 364 -0.30 -0.53 8.60
C GLU A 364 0.31 0.73 7.95
N PRO A 365 1.42 1.31 8.44
CA PRO A 365 2.09 2.41 7.75
C PRO A 365 2.70 2.02 6.40
N HIS A 366 3.22 0.80 6.27
CA HIS A 366 3.71 0.29 5.00
C HIS A 366 2.56 0.21 3.99
N LYS A 367 1.44 -0.42 4.39
CA LYS A 367 0.23 -0.52 3.58
C LYS A 367 -0.29 0.84 3.14
N LYS A 368 -0.45 1.81 4.05
CA LYS A 368 -0.96 3.15 3.70
C LYS A 368 -0.01 3.97 2.84
N THR A 369 1.30 3.71 2.97
CA THR A 369 2.32 4.35 2.13
C THR A 369 2.20 3.90 0.69
N PHE A 370 1.93 2.61 0.45
CA PHE A 370 1.97 2.03 -0.90
C PHE A 370 0.59 1.77 -1.53
N LEU A 371 -0.47 1.65 -0.74
CA LEU A 371 -1.82 1.35 -1.20
C LEU A 371 -2.80 2.45 -0.81
N LYS A 372 -3.19 3.25 -1.79
CA LYS A 372 -4.08 4.41 -1.64
C LYS A 372 -5.51 4.02 -2.05
N PRO A 373 -6.54 4.74 -1.59
CA PRO A 373 -7.93 4.55 -2.02
C PRO A 373 -8.10 4.36 -3.52
N PHE A 374 -7.44 5.17 -4.34
CA PHE A 374 -7.50 5.05 -5.81
C PHE A 374 -6.88 3.80 -6.43
N HIS A 375 -6.22 2.94 -5.64
CA HIS A 375 -5.78 1.61 -6.09
C HIS A 375 -6.82 0.51 -5.80
N THR A 376 -7.76 0.76 -4.89
CA THR A 376 -8.64 -0.29 -4.33
C THR A 376 -10.12 0.02 -4.44
N GLU A 377 -10.51 1.29 -4.52
CA GLU A 377 -11.90 1.71 -4.61
C GLU A 377 -12.37 1.68 -6.07
N ALA A 378 -13.48 0.97 -6.32
CA ALA A 378 -13.99 0.74 -7.68
C ALA A 378 -14.29 2.06 -8.44
N GLU A 379 -14.75 3.10 -7.74
CA GLU A 379 -15.06 4.41 -8.33
C GLU A 379 -13.81 5.21 -8.77
N GLN A 380 -12.63 4.82 -8.28
CA GLN A 380 -11.38 5.54 -8.44
C GLN A 380 -10.37 4.77 -9.29
N VAL A 381 -10.41 3.44 -9.28
CA VAL A 381 -9.37 2.61 -9.89
C VAL A 381 -9.23 2.81 -11.40
N SER A 382 -10.33 2.94 -12.13
CA SER A 382 -10.28 3.27 -13.57
C SER A 382 -9.76 4.70 -13.80
N LYS A 383 -10.08 5.64 -12.91
CA LYS A 383 -9.55 7.02 -12.96
C LYS A 383 -8.04 7.03 -12.74
N PHE A 384 -7.52 6.19 -11.85
CA PHE A 384 -6.08 6.01 -11.66
C PHE A 384 -5.41 5.53 -12.96
N CYS A 385 -5.98 4.51 -13.61
CA CYS A 385 -5.46 4.00 -14.89
C CYS A 385 -5.46 5.08 -15.98
N SER A 386 -6.45 5.98 -15.99
CA SER A 386 -6.55 7.05 -16.98
C SER A 386 -5.33 7.98 -17.02
N ALA A 387 -4.58 8.11 -15.92
CA ALA A 387 -3.41 8.96 -15.90
C ALA A 387 -2.35 8.54 -16.94
N CYS A 388 -2.21 7.24 -17.20
CA CYS A 388 -1.35 6.71 -18.27
C CYS A 388 -2.13 6.23 -19.49
N HIS A 389 -3.37 5.75 -19.30
CA HIS A 389 -4.20 5.14 -20.34
C HIS A 389 -5.13 6.12 -21.09
N LYS A 390 -4.81 7.40 -20.98
CA LYS A 390 -5.41 8.47 -21.75
C LYS A 390 -4.31 9.46 -22.07
N VAL A 391 -4.13 9.73 -23.35
CA VAL A 391 -3.10 10.66 -23.80
C VAL A 391 -3.55 11.51 -24.97
N HIS A 392 -2.94 12.68 -25.06
CA HIS A 392 -2.99 13.56 -26.23
C HIS A 392 -1.58 14.00 -26.58
N LEU A 393 -1.40 14.39 -27.85
CA LEU A 393 -0.20 15.03 -28.32
C LEU A 393 -0.55 16.47 -28.62
N ASP A 394 0.21 17.42 -28.11
CA ASP A 394 0.05 18.84 -28.44
C ASP A 394 1.35 19.42 -29.02
N LYS A 395 1.35 20.71 -29.35
CA LYS A 395 2.46 21.45 -29.96
C LYS A 395 3.82 21.20 -29.30
N PRO A 396 3.97 21.08 -27.96
CA PRO A 396 5.26 20.76 -27.34
C PRO A 396 5.82 19.38 -27.71
N VAL A 397 4.97 18.46 -28.15
CA VAL A 397 5.32 17.07 -28.48
C VAL A 397 5.38 16.86 -30.00
N ASN A 398 4.42 17.40 -30.75
CA ASN A 398 4.24 17.11 -32.17
C ASN A 398 4.48 18.32 -33.11
N HIS A 399 4.76 19.52 -32.57
CA HIS A 399 4.98 20.76 -33.34
C HIS A 399 3.83 21.18 -34.28
N PHE A 400 2.62 20.66 -34.10
CA PHE A 400 1.47 20.93 -34.98
C PHE A 400 0.26 21.49 -34.22
N ARG A 401 -0.52 20.62 -33.57
CA ARG A 401 -1.75 20.97 -32.83
C ARG A 401 -2.11 19.87 -31.85
N TRP A 402 -3.10 20.13 -31.00
CA TRP A 402 -3.72 19.09 -30.20
C TRP A 402 -4.29 17.97 -31.07
N LEU A 403 -3.86 16.75 -30.81
CA LEU A 403 -4.32 15.51 -31.41
C LEU A 403 -4.60 14.52 -30.29
N ARG A 404 -5.75 13.84 -30.37
CA ARG A 404 -6.04 12.73 -29.47
C ARG A 404 -5.03 11.60 -29.76
N GLY A 405 -4.35 11.14 -28.71
CA GLY A 405 -3.58 9.91 -28.76
C GLY A 405 -4.47 8.70 -28.45
N PHE A 406 -3.91 7.68 -27.83
CA PHE A 406 -4.72 6.56 -27.36
C PHE A 406 -5.53 6.98 -26.11
N ASN A 407 -6.72 6.43 -25.97
CA ASN A 407 -7.66 6.82 -24.91
C ASN A 407 -8.60 5.65 -24.59
N GLU A 408 -8.11 4.71 -23.78
CA GLU A 408 -8.94 3.58 -23.36
C GLU A 408 -9.92 3.97 -22.26
N TYR A 409 -9.59 4.96 -21.43
CA TYR A 409 -10.44 5.35 -20.31
C TYR A 409 -11.80 5.90 -20.77
N ASP A 410 -11.82 6.85 -21.71
CA ASP A 410 -13.11 7.41 -22.17
C ASP A 410 -13.89 6.37 -22.97
N SER A 411 -13.22 5.51 -23.74
CA SER A 411 -13.86 4.39 -24.44
C SER A 411 -14.48 3.37 -23.48
N TRP A 412 -13.78 3.01 -22.41
CA TRP A 412 -14.33 2.20 -21.33
C TRP A 412 -15.51 2.90 -20.66
N GLN A 413 -15.37 4.17 -20.29
CA GLN A 413 -16.40 4.95 -19.62
C GLN A 413 -17.68 5.06 -20.47
N ALA A 414 -17.55 5.26 -21.78
CA ALA A 414 -18.67 5.36 -22.71
C ALA A 414 -19.33 4.00 -23.02
N SER A 415 -18.70 2.88 -22.66
CA SER A 415 -19.25 1.54 -22.86
C SER A 415 -20.26 1.16 -21.78
N GLY A 416 -21.09 0.13 -22.04
CA GLY A 416 -22.04 -0.38 -21.04
C GLY A 416 -21.35 -1.18 -19.94
N VAL A 417 -20.10 -1.58 -20.15
CA VAL A 417 -19.28 -2.30 -19.16
C VAL A 417 -18.99 -1.41 -17.95
N SER A 418 -18.82 -0.10 -18.14
CA SER A 418 -18.59 0.84 -17.03
C SER A 418 -19.85 1.13 -16.20
N GLY A 419 -21.04 0.92 -16.80
CA GLY A 419 -22.32 1.36 -16.24
C GLY A 419 -22.66 2.84 -16.45
N TYR A 420 -21.78 3.63 -17.06
CA TYR A 420 -22.00 5.07 -17.32
C TYR A 420 -22.40 5.40 -18.76
N GLY A 421 -22.21 4.47 -19.70
CA GLY A 421 -22.38 4.73 -21.13
C GLY A 421 -23.84 4.88 -21.55
N ALA A 422 -24.37 6.11 -21.61
CA ALA A 422 -25.76 6.40 -21.98
C ALA A 422 -26.18 5.84 -23.36
N GLN A 423 -25.23 5.67 -24.29
CA GLN A 423 -25.48 5.15 -25.65
C GLN A 423 -25.25 3.64 -25.76
N SER A 424 -25.06 2.93 -24.64
CA SER A 424 -24.74 1.51 -24.66
C SER A 424 -25.96 0.67 -25.02
N PHE A 425 -25.81 -0.17 -26.03
CA PHE A 425 -26.84 -1.15 -26.43
C PHE A 425 -26.90 -2.37 -25.50
N TYR A 426 -25.85 -2.61 -24.70
CA TYR A 426 -25.73 -3.74 -23.79
C TYR A 426 -25.07 -3.32 -22.49
N TYR A 427 -25.64 -3.76 -21.36
CA TYR A 427 -25.04 -3.67 -20.04
C TYR A 427 -24.80 -5.10 -19.52
N PRO A 428 -23.57 -5.43 -19.08
CA PRO A 428 -23.27 -6.75 -18.56
C PRO A 428 -24.13 -7.06 -17.34
N ARG A 429 -24.61 -8.30 -17.27
CA ARG A 429 -25.41 -8.81 -16.14
C ARG A 429 -24.74 -10.02 -15.53
N ASN A 430 -24.88 -10.16 -14.23
CA ASN A 430 -24.47 -11.36 -13.51
C ASN A 430 -25.39 -12.52 -13.95
N PRO A 431 -24.85 -13.61 -14.52
CA PRO A 431 -25.67 -14.71 -15.02
C PRO A 431 -26.51 -15.41 -13.93
N ARG A 432 -26.06 -15.36 -12.67
CA ARG A 432 -26.76 -16.00 -11.54
C ARG A 432 -27.83 -15.12 -10.93
N THR A 433 -27.59 -13.82 -10.81
CA THR A 433 -28.50 -12.90 -10.10
C THR A 433 -29.30 -12.00 -11.04
N GLY A 434 -28.96 -11.93 -12.32
CA GLY A 434 -29.57 -11.03 -13.31
C GLY A 434 -29.27 -9.54 -13.10
N GLN A 435 -28.55 -9.18 -12.02
CA GLN A 435 -28.21 -7.80 -11.68
C GLN A 435 -27.08 -7.26 -12.57
N PRO A 436 -26.96 -5.93 -12.75
CA PRO A 436 -25.84 -5.34 -13.48
C PRO A 436 -24.49 -5.77 -12.90
N ALA A 437 -23.57 -6.14 -13.80
CA ALA A 437 -22.23 -6.61 -13.47
C ALA A 437 -21.16 -5.72 -14.12
N PHE A 438 -21.22 -4.43 -13.81
CA PHE A 438 -20.26 -3.44 -14.31
C PHE A 438 -18.82 -3.82 -13.90
N LYS A 439 -17.86 -3.44 -14.73
CA LYS A 439 -16.44 -3.77 -14.56
C LYS A 439 -15.59 -2.51 -14.63
N THR A 440 -14.56 -2.49 -13.80
CA THR A 440 -13.46 -1.52 -13.80
C THR A 440 -12.29 -2.04 -14.64
N CYS A 441 -11.29 -1.19 -14.88
CA CYS A 441 -10.08 -1.61 -15.60
C CYS A 441 -9.39 -2.82 -14.95
N VAL A 442 -9.33 -2.87 -13.62
CA VAL A 442 -8.63 -3.96 -12.90
C VAL A 442 -9.40 -5.27 -12.90
N ASP A 443 -10.71 -5.25 -13.10
CA ASP A 443 -11.49 -6.49 -13.20
C ASP A 443 -11.11 -7.31 -14.46
N CYS A 444 -10.73 -6.62 -15.54
CA CYS A 444 -10.31 -7.26 -16.78
C CYS A 444 -8.78 -7.40 -16.90
N HIS A 445 -8.02 -6.35 -16.54
CA HIS A 445 -6.57 -6.34 -16.72
C HIS A 445 -5.80 -6.95 -15.55
N MET A 446 -6.37 -6.96 -14.34
CA MET A 446 -5.74 -7.49 -13.13
C MET A 446 -6.66 -8.49 -12.40
N PRO A 447 -7.11 -9.56 -13.10
CA PRO A 447 -8.06 -10.50 -12.52
C PRO A 447 -7.51 -11.13 -11.24
N PRO A 448 -8.38 -11.57 -10.33
CA PRO A 448 -7.95 -12.22 -9.10
C PRO A 448 -7.21 -13.52 -9.41
N GLU A 449 -6.04 -13.71 -8.79
CA GLU A 449 -5.24 -14.93 -8.86
C GLU A 449 -4.93 -15.47 -7.45
N PRO A 450 -4.97 -16.80 -7.25
CA PRO A 450 -4.54 -17.41 -6.00
C PRO A 450 -3.11 -17.02 -5.64
N SER A 451 -2.87 -16.68 -4.38
CA SER A 451 -1.53 -16.28 -3.92
C SER A 451 -1.33 -16.56 -2.44
N ARG A 452 -0.06 -16.81 -2.06
CA ARG A 452 0.39 -16.96 -0.67
C ARG A 452 1.16 -15.74 -0.15
N ASP A 453 1.14 -14.63 -0.90
CA ASP A 453 1.77 -13.39 -0.48
C ASP A 453 1.20 -12.92 0.87
N ALA A 454 2.04 -12.32 1.70
CA ALA A 454 1.67 -11.90 3.05
C ALA A 454 0.52 -10.87 3.09
N GLY A 455 0.35 -10.14 1.97
CA GLY A 455 -0.71 -9.15 1.76
C GLY A 455 -1.96 -9.67 1.06
N ALA A 456 -2.04 -10.97 0.71
CA ALA A 456 -3.15 -11.54 -0.05
C ALA A 456 -4.49 -11.38 0.67
N LEU A 457 -5.56 -11.19 -0.11
CA LEU A 457 -6.92 -11.02 0.37
C LEU A 457 -7.58 -12.39 0.56
N PRO A 458 -8.39 -12.59 1.61
CA PRO A 458 -9.15 -13.83 1.76
C PRO A 458 -10.25 -13.90 0.69
N GLY A 459 -10.53 -15.10 0.19
CA GLY A 459 -11.63 -15.42 -0.72
C GLY A 459 -12.19 -16.82 -0.42
N GLU A 460 -13.28 -17.19 -1.10
CA GLU A 460 -14.00 -18.44 -0.86
C GLU A 460 -13.11 -19.69 -1.03
N ASN A 461 -12.17 -19.66 -1.98
CA ASN A 461 -11.28 -20.78 -2.31
C ASN A 461 -9.82 -20.53 -1.89
N GLY A 462 -9.61 -19.76 -0.83
CA GLY A 462 -8.28 -19.40 -0.32
C GLY A 462 -7.93 -17.93 -0.55
N SER A 463 -6.65 -17.58 -0.36
CA SER A 463 -6.17 -16.21 -0.52
C SER A 463 -5.81 -15.87 -1.97
N TRP A 464 -6.04 -14.61 -2.35
CA TRP A 464 -5.83 -14.13 -3.72
C TRP A 464 -5.24 -12.71 -3.75
N VAL A 465 -4.68 -12.33 -4.89
CA VAL A 465 -4.19 -10.99 -5.22
C VAL A 465 -4.69 -10.58 -6.59
N HIS A 466 -4.78 -9.28 -6.86
CA HIS A 466 -4.95 -8.80 -8.23
C HIS A 466 -3.71 -9.15 -9.05
N SER A 467 -3.91 -9.75 -10.23
CA SER A 467 -2.80 -10.14 -11.10
C SER A 467 -2.00 -8.91 -11.54
N HIS A 468 -0.68 -8.96 -11.33
CA HIS A 468 0.25 -7.94 -11.83
C HIS A 468 0.85 -8.29 -13.20
N ARG A 469 0.26 -9.26 -13.93
CA ARG A 469 0.66 -9.54 -15.32
C ARG A 469 0.12 -8.51 -16.31
N PHE A 470 -0.96 -7.82 -15.95
CA PHE A 470 -1.67 -6.87 -16.81
C PHE A 470 -2.09 -7.54 -18.13
N LEU A 471 -3.04 -8.49 -18.03
CA LEU A 471 -3.53 -9.24 -19.19
C LEU A 471 -4.11 -8.28 -20.23
N ALA A 472 -4.04 -8.67 -21.50
CA ALA A 472 -4.28 -7.86 -22.71
C ALA A 472 -3.08 -7.07 -23.25
N ALA A 473 -1.87 -7.27 -22.70
CA ALA A 473 -0.66 -6.69 -23.25
C ALA A 473 0.06 -7.61 -24.27
N ASN A 474 0.63 -6.96 -25.29
CA ASN A 474 1.32 -7.47 -26.47
C ASN A 474 2.11 -8.80 -26.28
N THR A 475 1.71 -9.85 -26.99
CA THR A 475 2.42 -11.15 -27.04
C THR A 475 3.78 -11.09 -27.74
N ALA A 476 4.06 -10.01 -28.48
CA ALA A 476 5.37 -9.80 -29.11
C ALA A 476 6.48 -9.56 -28.09
N LEU A 477 6.19 -8.94 -26.93
CA LEU A 477 7.18 -8.68 -25.89
C LEU A 477 7.82 -10.00 -25.39
N PRO A 478 7.05 -10.99 -24.90
CA PRO A 478 7.60 -12.30 -24.55
C PRO A 478 8.41 -12.96 -25.68
N PHE A 479 7.87 -12.94 -26.91
CA PHE A 479 8.55 -13.52 -28.07
C PHE A 479 9.92 -12.87 -28.32
N SER A 480 10.01 -11.54 -28.24
CA SER A 480 11.27 -10.81 -28.45
C SER A 480 12.34 -11.08 -27.40
N HIS A 481 11.94 -11.50 -26.20
CA HIS A 481 12.85 -11.90 -25.13
C HIS A 481 13.14 -13.41 -25.12
N GLY A 482 12.70 -14.15 -26.14
CA GLY A 482 12.93 -15.59 -26.27
C GLY A 482 12.12 -16.43 -25.28
N TRP A 483 11.02 -15.90 -24.75
CA TRP A 483 10.15 -16.66 -23.85
C TRP A 483 9.20 -17.54 -24.65
N ASP A 484 9.17 -18.83 -24.34
CA ASP A 484 8.17 -19.73 -24.90
C ASP A 484 6.77 -19.46 -24.29
N GLY A 485 5.73 -20.02 -24.91
CA GLY A 485 4.35 -19.88 -24.44
C GLY A 485 4.20 -20.24 -22.96
N LYS A 486 4.89 -21.29 -22.47
CA LYS A 486 4.80 -21.79 -21.08
C LYS A 486 5.51 -20.89 -20.07
N GLN A 487 6.58 -20.22 -20.46
CA GLN A 487 7.31 -19.25 -19.64
C GLN A 487 6.49 -17.97 -19.44
N TRP A 488 5.69 -17.56 -20.43
CA TRP A 488 4.73 -16.47 -20.30
C TRP A 488 3.43 -16.92 -19.59
N THR A 489 2.95 -18.15 -19.87
CA THR A 489 1.67 -18.69 -19.37
C THR A 489 1.75 -19.57 -18.14
N GLY A 490 2.86 -19.62 -17.41
CA GLY A 490 3.05 -20.39 -16.17
C GLY A 490 2.13 -20.02 -14.98
N GLY A 491 0.98 -19.42 -15.26
CA GLY A 491 -0.25 -19.35 -14.49
C GLY A 491 -1.49 -18.88 -15.31
N SER A 492 -1.39 -18.64 -16.62
CA SER A 492 -2.47 -18.08 -17.46
C SER A 492 -3.07 -19.05 -18.47
N GLU A 493 -2.55 -20.28 -18.64
CA GLU A 493 -3.23 -21.32 -19.42
C GLU A 493 -4.64 -21.60 -18.87
N GLU A 494 -4.86 -21.49 -17.57
CA GLU A 494 -6.19 -21.67 -16.95
C GLU A 494 -7.13 -20.46 -17.16
N LEU A 495 -6.58 -19.27 -17.44
CA LEU A 495 -7.34 -18.04 -17.70
C LEU A 495 -7.67 -17.89 -19.20
N LEU A 496 -6.76 -18.26 -20.10
CA LEU A 496 -7.00 -18.31 -21.55
C LEU A 496 -7.94 -19.45 -21.96
N THR A 497 -8.06 -20.50 -21.14
CA THR A 497 -9.06 -21.57 -21.33
C THR A 497 -10.42 -21.23 -20.70
N LYS A 498 -10.49 -20.32 -19.72
CA LYS A 498 -11.74 -19.90 -19.04
C LYS A 498 -12.36 -18.61 -19.59
N THR A 499 -11.60 -17.78 -20.29
CA THR A 499 -12.14 -16.68 -21.09
C THR A 499 -12.20 -17.13 -22.55
N ASP A 500 -13.23 -16.72 -23.30
CA ASP A 500 -13.44 -17.00 -24.73
C ASP A 500 -12.32 -16.46 -25.67
N ALA A 501 -11.08 -16.35 -25.20
CA ALA A 501 -9.91 -15.93 -25.96
C ALA A 501 -9.58 -16.89 -27.12
N ASN A 502 -9.93 -18.17 -27.01
CA ASN A 502 -9.81 -19.13 -28.12
C ASN A 502 -10.70 -18.74 -29.32
N ASN A 503 -11.89 -18.19 -29.08
CA ASN A 503 -12.77 -17.70 -30.15
C ASN A 503 -12.22 -16.44 -30.81
N TYR A 504 -11.55 -15.56 -30.06
CA TYR A 504 -10.94 -14.34 -30.59
C TYR A 504 -9.68 -14.60 -31.42
N MET A 505 -8.83 -15.55 -31.01
CA MET A 505 -7.64 -15.93 -31.78
C MET A 505 -8.02 -16.74 -33.04
N GLU A 506 -9.05 -17.59 -32.99
CA GLU A 506 -9.61 -18.23 -34.19
C GLU A 506 -10.27 -17.22 -35.13
N GLN A 507 -11.02 -16.24 -34.61
CA GLN A 507 -11.59 -15.16 -35.43
C GLN A 507 -10.50 -14.31 -36.07
N PHE A 508 -9.46 -13.91 -35.31
CA PHE A 508 -8.34 -13.14 -35.85
C PHE A 508 -7.58 -13.93 -36.94
N ALA A 509 -7.34 -15.23 -36.72
CA ALA A 509 -6.71 -16.09 -37.73
C ALA A 509 -7.58 -16.25 -39.00
N ARG A 510 -8.92 -16.34 -38.86
CA ARG A 510 -9.86 -16.37 -40.00
C ARG A 510 -9.92 -15.03 -40.74
N THR A 511 -9.90 -13.90 -40.02
CA THR A 511 -9.90 -12.56 -40.62
C THR A 511 -8.60 -12.25 -41.37
N VAL A 512 -7.45 -12.69 -40.83
CA VAL A 512 -6.15 -12.54 -41.50
C VAL A 512 -6.01 -13.52 -42.68
N GLY A 513 -6.61 -14.72 -42.59
CA GLY A 513 -6.70 -15.67 -43.70
C GLY A 513 -7.54 -15.16 -44.88
N PHE A 514 -8.59 -14.38 -44.61
CA PHE A 514 -9.46 -13.81 -45.65
C PHE A 514 -8.81 -12.68 -46.46
N LEU A 515 -7.73 -12.07 -45.95
CA LEU A 515 -6.97 -11.00 -46.63
C LEU A 515 -5.80 -11.54 -47.47
N ARG A 516 -5.62 -12.87 -47.53
CA ARG A 516 -4.63 -13.55 -48.38
C ARG A 516 -5.26 -14.33 -49.55
N GLY A 517 -6.53 -14.11 -49.84
CA GLY A 517 -7.23 -14.63 -51.02
C GLY A 517 -7.24 -13.63 -52.16
#